data_AF-A0A1H3FFX7-F1
#
_entry.id   AF-A0A1H3FFX7-F1
#
_cell.length_a   1.000
_cell.length_b   1.000
_cell.length_c   1.000
_cell.angle_alpha   90.00
_cell.angle_beta   90.00
_cell.angle_gamma   90.00
#
_symmetry.space_group_name_H-M   'P 1'
#
loop_
_entity.id
_entity.type
_entity.pdbx_description
1 polymer ?
#
loop_
_entity_poly.entity_id
_entity_poly.type
_entity_poly.pdbx_seq_one_letter_code
_entity_poly.pdbx_strand_id
1 'polypeptide(L)'
;MHLISLNTASALTGIAKRTLWRYIQDGRLKTACDLSGAKTHVELTDALALNATQLTSEQISLALAADSGDAIAQCELALWLLDCQRLTLARDWFAQSARSGYPDAMCWLARAYLTGEGVELNLETGVQWLDKAAHKGHPLGQALHQFLHSPTGQELLHAQNQTALNQALDDLERHVILNTLNEMADTAST
;
A
#
# COMPACT_ATOMS: atom_id res chain seq x y z
N MET A 1 -2.71 -28.02 -2.75
CA MET A 1 -1.94 -27.25 -1.75
C MET A 1 -1.63 -25.91 -2.39
N HIS A 2 -2.24 -24.84 -1.88
CA HIS A 2 -1.85 -23.49 -2.25
C HIS A 2 -0.97 -22.97 -1.13
N LEU A 3 0.29 -22.73 -1.47
CA LEU A 3 1.28 -22.19 -0.56
C LEU A 3 1.26 -20.68 -0.67
N ILE A 4 1.22 -20.01 0.48
CA ILE A 4 1.24 -18.55 0.57
C ILE A 4 2.39 -18.08 1.43
N SER A 5 2.97 -16.92 1.12
CA SER A 5 4.00 -16.34 1.97
C SER A 5 3.45 -15.97 3.36
N LEU A 6 4.35 -15.86 4.33
CA LEU A 6 4.00 -15.35 5.66
C LEU A 6 3.43 -13.92 5.65
N ASN A 7 3.79 -13.11 4.66
CA ASN A 7 3.20 -11.77 4.50
C ASN A 7 1.72 -11.87 4.18
N THR A 8 1.38 -12.76 3.25
CA THR A 8 0.00 -13.02 2.81
C THR A 8 -0.82 -13.69 3.90
N ALA A 9 -0.25 -14.67 4.61
CA ALA A 9 -0.89 -15.25 5.78
C ALA A 9 -1.17 -14.21 6.87
N SER A 10 -0.24 -13.28 7.10
CA SER A 10 -0.42 -12.17 8.04
C SER A 10 -1.51 -11.20 7.58
N ALA A 11 -1.56 -10.88 6.28
CA ALA A 11 -2.60 -10.03 5.71
C ALA A 11 -4.00 -10.63 5.87
N LEU A 12 -4.17 -11.92 5.57
CA LEU A 12 -5.45 -12.61 5.65
C LEU A 12 -5.94 -12.78 7.09
N THR A 13 -5.06 -13.18 8.00
CA THR A 13 -5.43 -13.52 9.39
C THR A 13 -5.41 -12.34 10.36
N GLY A 14 -4.66 -11.28 10.03
CA GLY A 14 -4.35 -10.19 10.96
C GLY A 14 -3.34 -10.56 12.04
N ILE A 15 -2.83 -11.79 12.02
CA ILE A 15 -1.84 -12.26 12.97
C ILE A 15 -0.47 -11.74 12.54
N ALA A 16 0.29 -11.16 13.47
CA ALA A 16 1.63 -10.69 13.19
C ALA A 16 2.56 -11.83 12.72
N LYS A 17 3.46 -11.54 11.77
CA LYS A 17 4.43 -12.52 11.22
C LYS A 17 5.22 -13.26 12.30
N ARG A 18 5.60 -12.57 13.40
CA ARG A 18 6.29 -13.17 14.55
C ARG A 18 5.45 -14.27 15.23
N THR A 19 4.15 -14.05 15.38
CA THR A 19 3.23 -15.02 15.98
C THR A 19 3.00 -16.21 15.05
N LEU A 20 2.88 -15.96 13.74
CA LEU A 20 2.82 -17.03 12.74
C LEU A 20 4.10 -17.89 12.76
N TRP A 21 5.27 -17.26 12.89
CA TRP A 21 6.55 -17.96 13.07
C TRP A 21 6.56 -18.87 14.30
N ARG A 22 6.00 -18.41 15.43
CA ARG A 22 5.84 -19.25 16.62
C ARG A 22 4.91 -20.44 16.35
N TYR A 23 3.81 -20.24 15.63
CA TYR A 23 2.91 -21.35 15.28
C TYR A 23 3.55 -22.40 14.37
N ILE A 24 4.48 -21.98 13.52
CA ILE A 24 5.32 -22.91 12.74
C ILE A 24 6.22 -23.72 13.69
N GLN A 25 6.91 -23.04 14.63
CA GLN A 25 7.79 -23.72 15.61
C GLN A 25 7.04 -24.70 16.50
N ASP A 26 5.82 -24.35 16.92
CA ASP A 26 4.95 -25.19 17.74
C ASP A 26 4.26 -26.32 16.93
N GLY A 27 4.50 -26.40 15.61
CA GLY A 27 3.89 -27.42 14.73
C GLY A 27 2.41 -27.20 14.39
N ARG A 28 1.85 -26.03 14.75
CA ARG A 28 0.44 -25.65 14.48
C ARG A 28 0.21 -25.20 13.04
N LEU A 29 1.25 -24.75 12.36
CA LEU A 29 1.24 -24.40 10.94
C LEU A 29 2.25 -25.26 10.20
N LYS A 30 1.81 -25.90 9.11
CA LYS A 30 2.70 -26.67 8.26
C LYS A 30 3.41 -25.76 7.27
N THR A 31 4.73 -25.91 7.17
CA THR A 31 5.58 -25.23 6.18
C THR A 31 6.00 -26.20 5.10
N ALA A 32 6.07 -25.72 3.86
CA ALA A 32 6.48 -26.55 2.72
C ALA A 32 7.97 -26.44 2.34
N CYS A 33 8.70 -25.41 2.80
CA CYS A 33 10.12 -25.21 2.47
C CYS A 33 10.92 -24.72 3.68
N ASP A 34 12.11 -25.30 3.88
CA ASP A 34 13.04 -24.95 4.95
C ASP A 34 13.77 -23.61 4.71
N LEU A 35 13.83 -22.81 5.78
CA LEU A 35 14.92 -21.89 6.16
C LEU A 35 15.31 -20.74 5.22
N SER A 36 14.48 -19.69 5.15
CA SER A 36 14.93 -18.29 5.39
C SER A 36 13.70 -17.39 5.61
N GLY A 37 13.74 -16.54 6.64
CA GLY A 37 12.59 -15.81 7.22
C GLY A 37 11.57 -15.18 6.26
N ALA A 38 12.02 -14.69 5.09
CA ALA A 38 11.18 -13.97 4.13
C ALA A 38 10.57 -14.85 3.02
N LYS A 39 11.08 -16.08 2.82
CA LYS A 39 10.59 -17.02 1.78
C LYS A 39 9.81 -18.19 2.35
N THR A 40 9.49 -18.16 3.64
CA THR A 40 8.69 -19.20 4.29
C THR A 40 7.26 -19.13 3.77
N HIS A 41 6.79 -20.28 3.26
CA HIS A 41 5.41 -20.44 2.82
C HIS A 41 4.67 -21.41 3.74
N VAL A 42 3.40 -21.11 3.98
CA VAL A 42 2.47 -21.93 4.75
C VAL A 42 1.29 -22.33 3.87
N GLU A 43 0.60 -23.41 4.25
CA GLU A 43 -0.63 -23.80 3.59
C GLU A 43 -1.73 -22.75 3.79
N LEU A 44 -2.38 -22.36 2.69
CA LEU A 44 -3.51 -21.42 2.71
C LEU A 44 -4.63 -21.94 3.62
N THR A 45 -4.94 -23.24 3.58
CA THR A 45 -6.01 -23.82 4.39
C THR A 45 -5.74 -23.67 5.88
N ASP A 46 -4.48 -23.86 6.29
CA ASP A 46 -4.06 -23.74 7.69
C ASP A 46 -4.12 -22.28 8.14
N ALA A 47 -3.73 -21.34 7.27
CA ALA A 47 -3.84 -19.91 7.54
C ALA A 47 -5.30 -19.46 7.66
N LEU A 48 -6.19 -19.89 6.76
CA LEU A 48 -7.61 -19.56 6.80
C LEU A 48 -8.30 -20.13 8.05
N ALA A 49 -7.87 -21.31 8.52
CA ALA A 49 -8.38 -21.89 9.77
C ALA A 49 -8.04 -21.07 11.02
N LEU A 50 -7.03 -20.18 10.94
CA LEU A 50 -6.68 -19.26 12.04
C LEU A 50 -7.52 -17.98 12.04
N ASN A 51 -8.24 -17.67 10.97
CA ASN A 51 -9.01 -16.43 10.89
C ASN A 51 -10.42 -16.62 11.47
N ALA A 52 -10.80 -15.74 12.40
CA ALA A 52 -12.11 -15.78 13.05
C ALA A 52 -13.24 -15.21 12.17
N THR A 53 -12.91 -14.37 11.18
CA THR A 53 -13.87 -13.79 10.22
C THR A 53 -13.86 -14.56 8.92
N GLN A 54 -15.03 -14.86 8.36
CA GLN A 54 -15.14 -15.46 7.02
C GLN A 54 -14.62 -14.47 5.97
N LEU A 55 -13.52 -14.85 5.31
CA LEU A 55 -13.00 -14.15 4.12
C LEU A 55 -13.83 -14.55 2.90
N THR A 56 -14.10 -13.59 2.02
CA THR A 56 -14.76 -13.89 0.74
C THR A 56 -13.80 -14.57 -0.22
N SER A 57 -14.34 -15.28 -1.22
CA SER A 57 -13.53 -15.86 -2.29
C SER A 57 -12.70 -14.81 -3.03
N GLU A 58 -13.24 -13.60 -3.18
CA GLU A 58 -12.58 -12.46 -3.83
C GLU A 58 -11.37 -11.98 -3.03
N GLN A 59 -11.49 -11.86 -1.70
CA GLN A 59 -10.38 -11.47 -0.83
C GLN A 59 -9.25 -12.50 -0.87
N ILE A 60 -9.60 -13.80 -0.92
CA ILE A 60 -8.62 -14.87 -1.04
C ILE A 60 -7.94 -14.81 -2.41
N SER A 61 -8.69 -14.65 -3.51
CA SER A 61 -8.10 -14.55 -4.84
C SER A 61 -7.19 -13.33 -4.99
N LEU A 62 -7.60 -12.19 -4.42
CA LEU A 62 -6.81 -10.96 -4.39
C LEU A 62 -5.48 -11.18 -3.66
N ALA A 63 -5.52 -11.78 -2.48
CA ALA A 63 -4.32 -12.06 -1.70
C ALA A 63 -3.37 -13.04 -2.42
N LEU A 64 -3.90 -14.03 -3.14
CA LEU A 64 -3.09 -14.95 -3.95
C LEU A 64 -2.43 -14.24 -5.15
N ALA A 65 -3.15 -13.34 -5.82
CA ALA A 65 -2.57 -12.53 -6.90
C ALA A 65 -1.48 -11.57 -6.37
N ALA A 66 -1.70 -10.97 -5.20
CA ALA A 66 -0.70 -10.13 -4.56
C ALA A 66 0.58 -10.91 -4.21
N ASP A 67 0.42 -12.13 -3.68
CA ASP A 67 1.52 -13.04 -3.33
C ASP A 67 2.32 -13.51 -4.55
N SER A 68 1.66 -13.67 -5.70
CA SER A 68 2.32 -14.06 -6.96
C SER A 68 3.18 -12.96 -7.57
N GLY A 69 3.05 -11.72 -7.11
CA GLY A 69 3.84 -10.58 -7.56
C GLY A 69 3.05 -9.52 -8.32
N ASP A 70 1.75 -9.68 -8.52
CA ASP A 70 0.92 -8.71 -9.25
C ASP A 70 0.89 -7.37 -8.52
N ALA A 71 1.38 -6.32 -9.20
CA ALA A 71 1.53 -4.99 -8.61
C ALA A 71 0.18 -4.32 -8.31
N ILE A 72 -0.84 -4.55 -9.15
CA ILE A 72 -2.18 -4.01 -8.95
C ILE A 72 -2.81 -4.71 -7.75
N ALA A 73 -2.77 -6.04 -7.73
CA ALA A 73 -3.31 -6.82 -6.61
C ALA A 73 -2.62 -6.48 -5.28
N GLN A 74 -1.31 -6.22 -5.28
CA GLN A 74 -0.59 -5.74 -4.09
C GLN A 74 -1.11 -4.38 -3.60
N CYS A 75 -1.44 -3.47 -4.52
CA CYS A 75 -2.02 -2.17 -4.17
C CYS A 75 -3.45 -2.31 -3.63
N GLU A 76 -4.29 -3.08 -4.30
CA GLU A 76 -5.67 -3.35 -3.87
C GLU A 76 -5.72 -4.07 -2.52
N LEU A 77 -4.84 -5.05 -2.29
CA LEU A 77 -4.71 -5.71 -1.00
C LEU A 77 -4.29 -4.71 0.09
N ALA A 78 -3.39 -3.77 -0.24
CA ALA A 78 -2.97 -2.73 0.69
C ALA A 78 -4.14 -1.80 1.06
N LEU A 79 -4.98 -1.40 0.10
CA LEU A 79 -6.19 -0.62 0.34
C LEU A 79 -7.15 -1.35 1.28
N TRP A 80 -7.42 -2.63 1.01
CA TRP A 80 -8.24 -3.45 1.92
C TRP A 80 -7.67 -3.53 3.34
N LEU A 81 -6.35 -3.58 3.48
CA LEU A 81 -5.69 -3.58 4.78
C LEU A 81 -5.81 -2.23 5.50
N LEU A 82 -5.89 -1.11 4.78
CA LEU A 82 -6.19 0.20 5.37
C LEU A 82 -7.60 0.23 5.94
N ASP A 83 -8.59 -0.30 5.21
CA ASP A 83 -9.96 -0.42 5.70
C ASP A 83 -10.03 -1.28 6.98
N CYS A 84 -9.19 -2.31 7.05
CA CYS A 84 -9.01 -3.14 8.24
C CYS A 84 -8.19 -2.47 9.37
N GLN A 85 -7.81 -1.19 9.23
CA GLN A 85 -6.94 -0.43 10.14
C GLN A 85 -5.57 -1.07 10.40
N ARG A 86 -5.04 -1.82 9.43
CA ARG A 86 -3.73 -2.50 9.49
C ARG A 86 -2.66 -1.70 8.73
N LEU A 87 -2.45 -0.45 9.15
CA LEU A 87 -1.58 0.52 8.47
C LEU A 87 -0.17 0.00 8.16
N THR A 88 0.46 -0.71 9.10
CA THR A 88 1.82 -1.23 8.92
C THR A 88 1.90 -2.31 7.83
N LEU A 89 0.87 -3.17 7.72
CA LEU A 89 0.81 -4.20 6.69
C LEU A 89 0.46 -3.57 5.34
N ALA A 90 -0.51 -2.65 5.31
CA ALA A 90 -0.86 -1.91 4.10
C ALA A 90 0.37 -1.23 3.49
N ARG A 91 1.15 -0.51 4.31
CA ARG A 91 2.40 0.11 3.88
C ARG A 91 3.39 -0.89 3.27
N ASP A 92 3.60 -2.04 3.92
CA ASP A 92 4.53 -3.06 3.41
C ASP A 92 4.11 -3.56 2.01
N TRP A 93 2.80 -3.70 1.78
CA TRP A 93 2.22 -4.09 0.49
C TRP A 93 2.27 -2.97 -0.55
N PHE A 94 1.97 -1.72 -0.19
CA PHE A 94 2.19 -0.56 -1.06
C PHE A 94 3.66 -0.47 -1.47
N ALA A 95 4.59 -0.68 -0.53
CA ALA A 95 6.02 -0.70 -0.83
C ALA A 95 6.39 -1.80 -1.83
N GLN A 96 5.73 -2.95 -1.79
CA GLN A 96 5.94 -4.01 -2.77
C GLN A 96 5.39 -3.61 -4.15
N SER A 97 4.16 -3.11 -4.20
CA SER A 97 3.52 -2.63 -5.43
C SER A 97 4.30 -1.49 -6.10
N ALA A 98 4.75 -0.50 -5.31
CA ALA A 98 5.56 0.62 -5.78
C ALA A 98 6.92 0.17 -6.31
N ARG A 99 7.57 -0.82 -5.68
CA ARG A 99 8.81 -1.42 -6.21
C ARG A 99 8.58 -2.14 -7.54
N SER A 100 7.40 -2.72 -7.74
CA SER A 100 6.98 -3.33 -9.01
C SER A 100 6.59 -2.30 -10.08
N GLY A 101 6.63 -0.99 -9.76
CA GLY A 101 6.43 0.07 -10.73
C GLY A 101 5.01 0.65 -10.77
N TYR A 102 4.13 0.27 -9.84
CA TYR A 102 2.74 0.72 -9.86
C TYR A 102 2.60 2.17 -9.35
N PRO A 103 2.08 3.12 -10.16
CA PRO A 103 2.13 4.53 -9.83
C PRO A 103 1.24 4.92 -8.64
N ASP A 104 0.06 4.29 -8.48
CA ASP A 104 -0.86 4.65 -7.39
C ASP A 104 -0.25 4.29 -6.04
N ALA A 105 0.43 3.14 -5.96
CA ALA A 105 1.15 2.74 -4.75
C ALA A 105 2.35 3.65 -4.44
N MET A 106 3.04 4.16 -5.47
CA MET A 106 4.10 5.17 -5.29
C MET A 106 3.51 6.46 -4.71
N CYS A 107 2.39 6.92 -5.26
CA CYS A 107 1.69 8.12 -4.81
C CYS A 107 1.22 7.98 -3.35
N TRP A 108 0.67 6.82 -2.99
CA TRP A 108 0.26 6.53 -1.62
C TRP A 108 1.45 6.57 -0.65
N LEU A 109 2.58 5.92 -0.99
CA LEU A 109 3.79 5.97 -0.15
C LEU A 109 4.35 7.38 -0.03
N ALA A 110 4.34 8.14 -1.11
CA ALA A 110 4.77 9.53 -1.10
C ALA A 110 3.97 10.33 -0.07
N ARG A 111 2.63 10.24 -0.11
CA ARG A 111 1.74 10.88 0.86
C ARG A 111 2.02 10.39 2.28
N ALA A 112 2.13 9.09 2.50
CA ALA A 112 2.42 8.52 3.82
C ALA A 112 3.71 9.11 4.44
N TYR A 113 4.79 9.22 3.65
CA TYR A 113 6.04 9.82 4.11
C TYR A 113 5.99 11.35 4.28
N LEU A 114 5.17 12.06 3.50
CA LEU A 114 4.97 13.51 3.61
C LEU A 114 4.10 13.88 4.82
N THR A 115 3.12 13.06 5.16
CA THR A 115 2.18 13.31 6.26
C THR A 115 2.60 12.64 7.56
N GLY A 116 3.49 11.63 7.51
CA GLY A 116 3.83 10.77 8.66
C GLY A 116 2.74 9.74 8.98
N GLU A 117 1.85 9.45 8.04
CA GLU A 117 0.75 8.51 8.25
C GLU A 117 1.24 7.05 8.16
N GLY A 118 1.32 6.37 9.31
CA GLY A 118 1.75 4.96 9.37
C GLY A 118 3.25 4.73 9.12
N VAL A 119 4.03 5.80 8.95
CA VAL A 119 5.49 5.81 8.79
C VAL A 119 6.11 6.96 9.56
N GLU A 120 7.42 6.85 9.81
CA GLU A 120 8.20 8.00 10.25
C GLU A 120 8.20 9.06 9.14
N LEU A 121 7.88 10.30 9.53
CA LEU A 121 7.86 11.45 8.64
C LEU A 121 9.22 11.60 7.95
N ASN A 122 9.22 11.59 6.62
CA ASN A 122 10.43 11.74 5.83
C ASN A 122 10.08 12.45 4.52
N LEU A 123 10.17 13.79 4.54
CA LEU A 123 9.80 14.62 3.40
C LEU A 123 10.62 14.28 2.15
N GLU A 124 11.92 14.03 2.30
CA GLU A 124 12.81 13.68 1.19
C GLU A 124 12.37 12.39 0.51
N THR A 125 12.12 11.33 1.30
CA THR A 125 11.64 10.04 0.78
C THR A 125 10.27 10.18 0.14
N GLY A 126 9.40 11.01 0.72
CA GLY A 126 8.08 11.34 0.17
C GLY A 126 8.17 11.95 -1.22
N VAL A 127 8.99 13.00 -1.37
CA VAL A 127 9.25 13.66 -2.67
C VAL A 127 9.84 12.67 -3.68
N GLN A 128 10.80 11.83 -3.29
CA GLN A 128 11.40 10.85 -4.21
C GLN A 128 10.38 9.83 -4.76
N TRP A 129 9.43 9.36 -3.94
CA TRP A 129 8.37 8.48 -4.42
C TRP A 129 7.37 9.22 -5.31
N LEU A 130 7.10 10.48 -4.99
CA LEU A 130 6.21 11.33 -5.76
C LEU A 130 6.76 11.61 -7.16
N ASP A 131 8.04 11.93 -7.26
CA ASP A 131 8.74 12.13 -8.52
C ASP A 131 8.58 10.89 -9.39
N LYS A 132 8.78 9.69 -8.82
CA LYS A 132 8.60 8.43 -9.56
C LYS A 132 7.15 8.25 -10.05
N ALA A 133 6.15 8.56 -9.21
CA ALA A 133 4.74 8.50 -9.61
C ALA A 133 4.44 9.49 -10.75
N ALA A 134 4.96 10.71 -10.67
CA ALA A 134 4.80 11.75 -11.69
C ALA A 134 5.44 11.35 -13.04
N HIS A 135 6.64 10.78 -13.01
CA HIS A 135 7.33 10.26 -14.20
C HIS A 135 6.60 9.09 -14.85
N LYS A 136 5.80 8.35 -14.08
CA LYS A 136 4.94 7.28 -14.58
C LYS A 136 3.57 7.77 -15.08
N GLY A 137 3.32 9.08 -15.07
CA GLY A 137 2.09 9.66 -15.60
C GLY A 137 0.93 9.69 -14.62
N HIS A 138 1.15 9.43 -13.33
CA HIS A 138 0.06 9.48 -12.35
C HIS A 138 -0.47 10.91 -12.21
N PRO A 139 -1.77 11.19 -12.43
CA PRO A 139 -2.33 12.55 -12.39
C PRO A 139 -2.06 13.26 -11.06
N LEU A 140 -2.38 12.61 -9.94
CA LEU A 140 -2.11 13.14 -8.61
C LEU A 140 -0.60 13.33 -8.36
N GLY A 141 0.23 12.35 -8.71
CA GLY A 141 1.69 12.45 -8.62
C GLY A 141 2.24 13.66 -9.38
N GLN A 142 1.75 13.94 -10.59
CA GLN A 142 2.15 15.11 -11.38
C GLN A 142 1.71 16.43 -10.75
N ALA A 143 0.46 16.52 -10.29
CA ALA A 143 -0.07 17.72 -9.65
C ALA A 143 0.70 18.02 -8.35
N LEU A 144 0.89 17.01 -7.51
CA LEU A 144 1.63 17.12 -6.25
C LEU A 144 3.10 17.48 -6.52
N HIS A 145 3.72 16.87 -7.54
CA HIS A 145 5.08 17.18 -7.95
C HIS A 145 5.22 18.66 -8.31
N GLN A 146 4.32 19.19 -9.14
CA GLN A 146 4.30 20.61 -9.49
C GLN A 146 4.09 21.52 -8.27
N PHE A 147 3.17 21.14 -7.38
CA PHE A 147 2.89 21.89 -6.16
C PHE A 147 4.11 21.96 -5.23
N LEU A 148 4.77 20.83 -4.95
CA LEU A 148 5.93 20.79 -4.05
C LEU A 148 7.17 21.52 -4.61
N HIS A 149 7.31 21.59 -5.94
CA HIS A 149 8.37 22.35 -6.60
C HIS A 149 8.04 23.85 -6.77
N SER A 150 6.81 24.27 -6.48
CA SER A 150 6.43 25.68 -6.48
C SER A 150 7.02 26.42 -5.27
N PRO A 151 7.16 27.77 -5.32
CA PRO A 151 7.63 28.54 -4.16
C PRO A 151 6.80 28.27 -2.91
N THR A 152 5.48 28.18 -3.05
CA THR A 152 4.54 27.87 -1.96
C THR A 152 4.80 26.48 -1.35
N GLY A 153 5.05 25.48 -2.18
CA GLY A 153 5.36 24.13 -1.73
C GLY A 153 6.70 24.05 -0.99
N GLN A 154 7.73 24.70 -1.53
CA GLN A 154 9.05 24.76 -0.90
C GLN A 154 9.02 25.52 0.44
N GLU A 155 8.26 26.61 0.52
CA GLU A 155 8.03 27.33 1.78
C GLU A 155 7.38 26.43 2.82
N LEU A 156 6.36 25.64 2.47
CA LEU A 156 5.71 24.70 3.39
C LEU A 156 6.65 23.58 3.85
N LEU A 157 7.47 23.04 2.95
CA LEU A 157 8.48 22.04 3.28
C LEU A 157 9.56 22.60 4.22
N HIS A 158 10.04 23.82 3.96
CA HIS A 158 11.08 24.48 4.78
C HIS A 158 10.55 24.97 6.13
N ALA A 159 9.32 25.47 6.16
CA ALA A 159 8.66 25.93 7.38
C ALA A 159 8.31 24.77 8.34
N GLN A 160 8.43 23.51 7.89
CA GLN A 160 8.03 22.30 8.62
C GLN A 160 6.60 22.40 9.16
N ASN A 161 5.74 23.16 8.49
CA ASN A 161 4.36 23.37 8.91
C ASN A 161 3.49 22.22 8.38
N GLN A 162 3.53 21.11 9.12
CA GLN A 162 2.90 19.85 8.73
C GLN A 162 1.38 19.97 8.53
N THR A 163 0.69 20.74 9.37
CA THR A 163 -0.77 20.90 9.25
C THR A 163 -1.14 21.61 7.96
N ALA A 164 -0.42 22.69 7.62
CA ALA A 164 -0.65 23.43 6.39
C ALA A 164 -0.27 22.60 5.15
N LEU A 165 0.81 21.82 5.24
CA LEU A 165 1.20 20.89 4.18
C LEU A 165 0.12 19.82 3.96
N ASN A 166 -0.32 19.13 5.00
CA ASN A 166 -1.34 18.09 4.91
C ASN A 166 -2.65 18.64 4.32
N GLN A 167 -3.09 19.81 4.76
CA GLN A 167 -4.28 20.47 4.23
C GLN A 167 -4.14 20.77 2.73
N ALA A 168 -2.99 21.31 2.31
CA ALA A 168 -2.74 21.60 0.91
C ALA A 168 -2.69 20.33 0.04
N LEU A 169 -2.12 19.24 0.57
CA LEU A 169 -2.11 17.94 -0.11
C LEU A 169 -3.53 17.40 -0.29
N ASP A 170 -4.37 17.45 0.75
CA ASP A 170 -5.76 17.00 0.72
C ASP A 170 -6.60 17.82 -0.26
N ASP A 171 -6.42 19.15 -0.29
CA ASP A 171 -7.14 20.04 -1.20
C ASP A 171 -6.74 19.79 -2.66
N LEU A 172 -5.45 19.55 -2.92
CA LEU A 172 -4.97 19.20 -4.25
C LEU A 172 -5.52 17.85 -4.71
N GLU A 173 -5.53 16.85 -3.82
CA GLU A 173 -6.07 15.53 -4.10
C GLU A 173 -7.54 15.59 -4.50
N ARG A 174 -8.35 16.32 -3.72
CA ARG A 174 -9.76 16.57 -4.07
C ARG A 174 -9.91 17.23 -5.42
N HIS A 175 -9.10 18.24 -5.72
CA HIS A 175 -9.16 18.95 -7.00
C HIS A 175 -8.85 18.03 -8.18
N VAL A 176 -7.78 17.23 -8.07
CA VAL A 176 -7.40 16.27 -9.13
C VAL A 176 -8.50 15.23 -9.33
N ILE A 177 -9.04 14.65 -8.26
CA ILE A 177 -10.12 13.66 -8.34
C ILE A 177 -11.34 14.26 -9.05
N LEU A 178 -11.78 15.45 -8.66
CA LEU A 178 -12.94 16.11 -9.28
C LEU A 178 -12.71 16.39 -10.77
N ASN A 179 -11.52 16.84 -11.15
CA ASN A 179 -11.19 17.08 -12.56
C ASN A 179 -11.22 15.77 -13.37
N THR A 180 -10.59 14.70 -12.86
CA THR A 180 -10.60 13.40 -13.54
C THR A 180 -12.01 12.83 -13.70
N LEU A 181 -12.88 12.99 -12.70
CA LEU A 181 -14.28 12.57 -12.78
C LEU A 181 -15.07 13.38 -13.82
N ASN A 182 -14.82 14.69 -13.90
CA ASN A 182 -15.49 15.54 -14.88
C ASN A 182 -15.05 15.20 -16.31
N GLU A 183 -13.75 14.98 -16.55
CA GLU A 183 -13.23 14.55 -17.85
C GLU A 183 -13.82 13.19 -18.29
N MET A 184 -14.00 12.25 -17.36
CA MET A 184 -14.67 10.98 -17.62
C MET A 184 -16.16 11.16 -17.96
N ALA A 185 -16.86 12.09 -17.31
CA ALA A 185 -18.26 12.38 -17.60
C ALA A 185 -18.45 13.04 -18.98
N ASP A 186 -17.53 13.92 -19.38
CA ASP A 186 -17.56 14.60 -20.67
C ASP A 186 -17.25 13.64 -21.83
N THR A 187 -16.29 12.72 -21.64
CA THR A 187 -15.96 11.68 -22.63
C THR A 187 -17.04 10.61 -22.78
N ALA A 188 -17.81 10.32 -21.73
CA ALA A 188 -18.95 9.40 -21.81
C ALA A 188 -20.20 10.01 -22.47
N SER A 189 -20.26 11.34 -22.57
CA SER A 189 -21.39 12.09 -23.15
C SER A 189 -21.19 12.44 -24.64
N THR A 190 -20.05 12.07 -25.22
CA THR A 190 -19.66 12.34 -26.62
C THR A 190 -19.67 11.05 -27.44
#